data_AF-A0A7J3PLC1-F1
#
_entry.id   AF-A0A7J3PLC1-F1
#
_cell.length_a   1.000
_cell.length_b   1.000
_cell.length_c   1.000
_cell.angle_alpha   90.00
_cell.angle_beta   90.00
_cell.angle_gamma   90.00
#
_symmetry.space_group_name_H-M   'P 1'
#
loop_
_entity.id
_entity.type
_entity.pdbx_description
1 polymer ?
#
loop_
_entity_poly.entity_id
_entity_poly.type
_entity_poly.pdbx_seq_one_letter_code
_entity_poly.pdbx_strand_id
1 'polypeptide(L)'
;MENIILKSIIEGVHLAVYSSIKPGSIHRLRLDSEAQVIVSNTLSVIDYIIEAINYGEKIRRGDIALTSIEIGKLIAKALRESYRWNSGRVYPQLIIPQLIYSIALSHSNVDSFLEGSGKVRESLKAILSINRWSEIREIINVLNSSGRRDMYEHLEATGITRLANIGSSVSLSELFRVLSSRWIGFSTLDIVEYNIPVYVKKLIDYYRTYK
;
A
#
# COMPACT_ATOMS: atom_id res chain seq x y z
N MET A 1 5.03 -11.56 19.51
CA MET A 1 5.26 -12.99 19.21
C MET A 1 3.99 -13.63 18.66
N GLU A 2 2.82 -13.38 19.27
CA GLU A 2 1.51 -13.88 18.79
C GLU A 2 1.16 -13.47 17.34
N ASN A 3 1.37 -12.20 16.94
CA ASN A 3 1.08 -11.76 15.57
C ASN A 3 1.94 -12.45 14.50
N ILE A 4 3.18 -12.83 14.81
CA ILE A 4 4.05 -13.54 13.86
C ILE A 4 3.50 -14.95 13.62
N ILE A 5 3.11 -15.64 14.69
CA ILE A 5 2.52 -16.99 14.61
C ILE A 5 1.23 -16.94 13.79
N LEU A 6 0.35 -15.98 14.06
CA LEU A 6 -0.91 -15.83 13.32
C LEU A 6 -0.65 -15.53 11.83
N LYS A 7 0.26 -14.61 11.51
CA LYS A 7 0.66 -14.32 10.12
C LYS A 7 1.17 -15.58 9.41
N SER A 8 2.04 -16.35 10.05
CA SER A 8 2.58 -17.59 9.50
C SER A 8 1.50 -18.66 9.29
N ILE A 9 0.51 -18.76 10.20
CA ILE A 9 -0.63 -19.66 10.02
C ILE A 9 -1.49 -19.24 8.82
N ILE A 10 -1.85 -17.95 8.73
CA ILE A 10 -2.65 -17.42 7.61
C ILE A 10 -1.90 -17.62 6.29
N GLU A 11 -0.60 -17.33 6.26
CA GLU A 11 0.24 -17.58 5.10
C GLU A 11 0.28 -19.07 4.75
N GLY A 12 0.46 -19.96 5.73
CA GLY A 12 0.42 -21.41 5.52
C GLY A 12 -0.89 -21.89 4.88
N VAL A 13 -2.03 -21.33 5.30
CA VAL A 13 -3.34 -21.61 4.68
C VAL A 13 -3.38 -21.10 3.24
N HIS A 14 -2.90 -19.88 2.98
CA HIS A 14 -2.82 -19.36 1.61
C HIS A 14 -1.91 -20.23 0.75
N LEU A 15 -0.72 -20.60 1.23
CA LEU A 15 0.19 -21.51 0.55
C LEU A 15 -0.49 -22.83 0.21
N ALA A 16 -1.25 -23.42 1.14
CA ALA A 16 -2.02 -24.62 0.88
C ALA A 16 -3.09 -24.40 -0.22
N VAL A 17 -3.77 -23.26 -0.23
CA VAL A 17 -4.75 -22.90 -1.28
C VAL A 17 -4.08 -22.71 -2.64
N TYR A 18 -2.92 -22.05 -2.68
CA TYR A 18 -2.15 -21.76 -3.89
C TYR A 18 -1.27 -22.92 -4.37
N SER A 19 -1.02 -23.93 -3.52
CA SER A 19 -0.19 -25.07 -3.86
C SER A 19 -0.74 -25.85 -5.06
N SER A 20 0.16 -26.16 -6.00
CA SER A 20 -0.19 -26.97 -7.18
C SER A 20 -0.46 -28.43 -6.80
N ILE A 21 0.23 -28.93 -5.78
CA ILE A 21 0.09 -30.29 -5.26
C ILE A 21 -0.61 -30.21 -3.90
N LYS A 22 -1.87 -30.66 -3.86
CA LYS A 22 -2.69 -30.72 -2.65
C LYS A 22 -2.84 -32.17 -2.19
N PRO A 23 -2.29 -32.57 -1.04
CA PRO A 23 -2.48 -33.92 -0.50
C PRO A 23 -3.98 -34.20 -0.33
N GLY A 24 -4.48 -35.29 -0.92
CA GLY A 24 -5.88 -35.72 -0.77
C GLY A 24 -6.94 -34.87 -1.50
N SER A 25 -6.55 -34.03 -2.46
CA SER A 25 -7.50 -33.20 -3.24
C SER A 25 -7.09 -33.07 -4.70
N ILE A 26 -7.98 -32.52 -5.54
CA ILE A 26 -7.71 -32.26 -6.96
C ILE A 26 -6.55 -31.27 -7.07
N HIS A 27 -5.42 -31.76 -7.60
CA HIS A 27 -4.28 -30.93 -7.96
C HIS A 27 -4.70 -29.92 -9.03
N ARG A 28 -4.36 -28.65 -8.82
CA ARG A 28 -4.60 -27.60 -9.82
C ARG A 28 -3.24 -27.17 -10.32
N LEU A 29 -2.95 -27.42 -11.60
CA LEU A 29 -1.76 -26.88 -12.24
C LEU A 29 -1.88 -25.35 -12.22
N ARG A 30 -1.06 -24.69 -11.39
CA ARG A 30 -1.00 -23.24 -11.33
C ARG A 30 0.36 -22.80 -11.82
N LEU A 31 0.39 -22.22 -13.01
CA LEU A 31 1.61 -21.82 -13.71
C LEU A 31 2.26 -20.57 -13.12
N ASP A 32 1.54 -19.78 -12.34
CA ASP A 32 2.01 -18.49 -11.85
C ASP A 32 2.16 -18.43 -10.33
N SER A 33 3.42 -18.31 -9.89
CA SER A 33 3.82 -18.14 -8.49
C SER A 33 3.65 -16.70 -7.98
N GLU A 34 3.39 -15.72 -8.86
CA GLU A 34 3.29 -14.32 -8.46
C GLU A 34 2.10 -14.05 -7.54
N ALA A 35 0.97 -14.73 -7.73
CA ALA A 35 -0.20 -14.57 -6.87
C ALA A 35 0.11 -14.87 -5.39
N GLN A 36 0.95 -15.88 -5.12
CA GLN A 36 1.40 -16.21 -3.77
C GLN A 36 2.26 -15.08 -3.20
N VAL A 37 3.19 -14.53 -3.99
CA VAL A 37 4.10 -13.48 -3.55
C VAL A 37 3.32 -12.18 -3.26
N ILE A 38 2.31 -11.86 -4.07
CA ILE A 38 1.42 -10.71 -3.85
C ILE A 38 0.66 -10.83 -2.52
N VAL A 39 0.11 -12.02 -2.23
CA VAL A 39 -0.57 -12.26 -0.95
C VAL A 39 0.41 -12.17 0.21
N SER A 40 1.58 -12.79 0.11
CA SER A 40 2.62 -12.74 1.14
C SER A 40 3.11 -11.30 1.41
N ASN A 41 3.21 -10.46 0.38
CA ASN A 41 3.48 -9.04 0.55
C ASN A 41 2.42 -8.33 1.41
N THR A 42 1.13 -8.62 1.18
CA THR A 42 0.04 -8.07 2.00
C THR A 42 0.12 -8.59 3.45
N LEU A 43 0.29 -9.90 3.63
CA LEU A 43 0.35 -10.53 4.95
C LEU A 43 1.51 -10.00 5.80
N SER A 44 2.68 -9.82 5.17
CA SER A 44 3.89 -9.34 5.84
C SER A 44 3.67 -7.98 6.53
N VAL A 45 2.83 -7.13 5.94
CA VAL A 45 2.57 -5.75 6.42
C VAL A 45 1.27 -5.58 7.19
N ILE A 46 0.56 -6.66 7.55
CA ILE A 46 -0.73 -6.58 8.28
C ILE A 46 -0.64 -5.72 9.54
N ASP A 47 0.43 -5.83 10.32
CA ASP A 47 0.59 -5.03 11.55
C ASP A 47 0.62 -3.53 11.25
N TYR A 48 1.26 -3.14 10.13
CA TYR A 48 1.35 -1.76 9.69
C TYR A 48 0.05 -1.27 9.05
N ILE A 49 -0.74 -2.16 8.46
CA ILE A 49 -2.11 -1.86 8.04
C ILE A 49 -2.98 -1.54 9.27
N ILE A 50 -2.87 -2.33 10.34
CA ILE A 50 -3.57 -2.06 11.60
C ILE A 50 -3.08 -0.74 12.21
N GLU A 51 -1.77 -0.47 12.20
CA GLU A 51 -1.21 0.81 12.65
C GLU A 51 -1.74 1.99 11.81
N ALA A 52 -1.83 1.85 10.49
CA ALA A 52 -2.44 2.83 9.59
C ALA A 52 -3.91 3.11 9.91
N ILE A 53 -4.70 2.05 10.18
CA ILE A 53 -6.11 2.19 10.60
C ILE A 53 -6.20 2.97 11.90
N ASN A 54 -5.37 2.62 12.88
CA ASN A 54 -5.33 3.32 14.17
C ASN A 54 -4.96 4.80 14.01
N TYR A 55 -4.05 5.14 13.08
CA TYR A 55 -3.76 6.54 12.77
C TYR A 55 -4.98 7.27 12.22
N GLY A 56 -5.66 6.72 11.21
CA GLY A 56 -6.84 7.38 10.65
C GLY A 56 -7.97 7.55 11.68
N GLU A 57 -8.16 6.57 12.56
CA GLU A 57 -9.12 6.71 13.66
C GLU A 57 -8.77 7.83 14.64
N LYS A 58 -7.49 7.94 15.04
CA LYS A 58 -7.05 9.02 15.95
C LYS A 58 -7.17 10.40 15.32
N ILE A 59 -6.88 10.53 14.02
CA ILE A 59 -7.10 11.78 13.27
C ILE A 59 -8.58 12.14 13.30
N ARG A 60 -9.45 11.16 13.01
CA ARG A 60 -10.89 11.37 12.99
C ARG A 60 -11.44 11.83 14.33
N ARG A 61 -10.93 11.27 15.44
CA ARG A 61 -11.32 11.66 16.81
C ARG A 61 -10.78 13.02 17.21
N GLY A 62 -9.80 13.57 16.46
CA GLY A 62 -9.11 14.81 16.79
C GLY A 62 -7.99 14.64 17.81
N ASP A 63 -7.62 13.40 18.14
CA ASP A 63 -6.55 13.10 19.12
C ASP A 63 -5.16 13.48 18.58
N ILE A 64 -5.00 13.40 17.25
CA ILE A 64 -3.74 13.63 16.55
C ILE A 64 -3.99 14.47 15.30
N ALA A 65 -3.17 15.49 15.05
CA ALA A 65 -3.23 16.26 13.82
C ALA A 65 -2.71 15.42 12.63
N LEU A 66 -3.39 15.47 11.48
CA LEU A 66 -2.96 14.75 10.27
C LEU A 66 -1.50 15.01 9.89
N THR A 67 -1.07 16.26 10.05
CA THR A 67 0.30 16.65 9.74
C THR A 67 1.30 15.92 10.63
N SER A 68 0.98 15.66 11.90
CA SER A 68 1.91 15.05 12.86
C SER A 68 2.22 13.57 12.64
N ILE A 69 1.54 12.90 11.72
CA ILE A 69 1.76 11.47 11.44
C ILE A 69 2.98 11.26 10.55
N GLU A 70 3.84 10.34 10.97
CA GLU A 70 5.05 9.92 10.25
C GLU A 70 4.72 8.83 9.20
N ILE A 71 3.95 9.17 8.17
CA ILE A 71 3.51 8.22 7.12
C ILE A 71 4.70 7.60 6.37
N GLY A 72 5.71 8.38 6.04
CA GLY A 72 6.93 7.92 5.37
C GLY A 72 7.68 6.90 6.22
N LYS A 73 7.72 7.09 7.54
CA LYS A 73 8.32 6.13 8.48
C LYS A 73 7.50 4.85 8.58
N LEU A 74 6.16 4.95 8.60
CA LEU A 74 5.28 3.79 8.56
C LEU A 74 5.52 2.96 7.29
N ILE A 75 5.52 3.62 6.12
CA ILE A 75 5.83 3.00 4.84
C ILE A 75 7.21 2.35 4.87
N ALA A 76 8.23 3.04 5.39
CA ALA A 76 9.57 2.49 5.43
C ALA A 76 9.70 1.26 6.33
N LYS A 77 9.06 1.25 7.50
CA LYS A 77 9.00 0.05 8.35
C LYS A 77 8.30 -1.10 7.62
N ALA A 78 7.16 -0.83 6.98
CA ALA A 78 6.40 -1.83 6.24
C ALA A 78 7.20 -2.45 5.08
N LEU A 79 7.87 -1.63 4.27
CA LEU A 79 8.68 -2.13 3.16
C LEU A 79 9.91 -2.91 3.62
N ARG A 80 10.59 -2.49 4.70
CA ARG A 80 11.70 -3.26 5.29
C ARG A 80 11.23 -4.58 5.87
N GLU A 81 10.05 -4.62 6.48
CA GLU A 81 9.47 -5.88 6.97
C GLU A 81 9.12 -6.81 5.83
N SER A 82 8.45 -6.28 4.80
CA SER A 82 8.09 -7.06 3.62
C SER A 82 9.32 -7.61 2.91
N TYR A 83 10.39 -6.83 2.82
CA TYR A 83 11.68 -7.27 2.29
C TYR A 83 12.24 -8.48 3.04
N ARG A 84 12.24 -8.42 4.37
CA ARG A 84 12.71 -9.52 5.24
C ARG A 84 11.83 -10.75 5.11
N TRP A 85 10.50 -10.58 5.11
CA TRP A 85 9.53 -11.67 5.03
C TRP A 85 9.57 -12.38 3.67
N ASN A 86 9.63 -11.62 2.58
CA ASN A 86 9.51 -12.12 1.21
C ASN A 86 10.87 -12.41 0.54
N SER A 87 11.95 -12.52 1.32
CA SER A 87 13.31 -12.77 0.79
C SER A 87 13.69 -11.82 -0.36
N GLY A 88 13.37 -10.54 -0.21
CA GLY A 88 13.69 -9.48 -1.17
C GLY A 88 12.66 -9.23 -2.27
N ARG A 89 11.59 -10.04 -2.39
CA ARG A 89 10.53 -9.83 -3.37
C ARG A 89 9.45 -8.87 -2.86
N VAL A 90 9.73 -7.57 -2.91
CA VAL A 90 8.82 -6.52 -2.41
C VAL A 90 8.06 -5.83 -3.53
N TYR A 91 6.77 -5.58 -3.30
CA TYR A 91 5.89 -4.85 -4.21
C TYR A 91 5.39 -3.55 -3.57
N PRO A 92 6.18 -2.46 -3.57
CA PRO A 92 5.74 -1.17 -3.01
C PRO A 92 4.47 -0.63 -3.67
N GLN A 93 4.27 -0.91 -4.96
CA GLN A 93 3.06 -0.55 -5.72
C GLN A 93 1.77 -1.21 -5.18
N LEU A 94 1.89 -2.21 -4.32
CA LEU A 94 0.78 -2.84 -3.61
C LEU A 94 0.69 -2.33 -2.17
N ILE A 95 1.82 -2.38 -1.45
CA ILE A 95 1.91 -2.06 -0.02
C ILE A 95 1.59 -0.59 0.25
N ILE A 96 2.18 0.34 -0.53
CA ILE A 96 2.02 1.77 -0.28
C ILE A 96 0.56 2.20 -0.48
N PRO A 97 -0.11 1.88 -1.61
CA PRO A 97 -1.53 2.19 -1.74
C PRO A 97 -2.39 1.59 -0.65
N GLN A 98 -2.17 0.32 -0.27
CA GLN A 98 -2.90 -0.32 0.81
C GLN A 98 -2.81 0.47 2.12
N LEU A 99 -1.60 0.84 2.55
CA LEU A 99 -1.40 1.61 3.78
C LEU A 99 -2.09 2.98 3.72
N ILE A 100 -1.95 3.71 2.61
CA ILE A 100 -2.55 5.04 2.45
C ILE A 100 -4.08 4.94 2.45
N TYR A 101 -4.64 3.96 1.74
CA TYR A 101 -6.08 3.71 1.77
C TYR A 101 -6.57 3.29 3.15
N SER A 102 -5.80 2.49 3.90
CA SER A 102 -6.15 2.12 5.27
C SER A 102 -6.27 3.34 6.20
N ILE A 103 -5.34 4.31 6.09
CA ILE A 103 -5.46 5.60 6.81
C ILE A 103 -6.69 6.37 6.29
N ALA A 104 -6.86 6.46 4.98
CA ALA A 104 -7.90 7.28 4.40
C ALA A 104 -9.32 6.80 4.73
N LEU A 105 -9.55 5.48 4.66
CA LEU A 105 -10.82 4.83 4.98
C LEU A 105 -11.19 5.03 6.45
N SER A 106 -10.26 4.73 7.35
CA SER A 106 -10.47 4.88 8.81
C SER A 106 -10.66 6.34 9.22
N HIS A 107 -9.97 7.28 8.57
CA HIS A 107 -10.20 8.71 8.77
C HIS A 107 -11.57 9.18 8.26
N SER A 108 -12.03 8.65 7.12
CA SER A 108 -13.28 9.08 6.47
C SER A 108 -14.58 8.54 7.11
N ASN A 109 -14.47 7.51 7.97
CA ASN A 109 -15.60 6.87 8.67
C ASN A 109 -16.75 6.46 7.74
N VAL A 110 -16.41 5.74 6.67
CA VAL A 110 -17.38 5.29 5.68
C VAL A 110 -17.72 3.81 5.93
N ASP A 111 -19.01 3.52 6.06
CA ASP A 111 -19.49 2.14 6.19
C ASP A 111 -19.51 1.42 4.83
N SER A 112 -19.76 2.17 3.76
CA SER A 112 -19.73 1.69 2.38
C SER A 112 -18.78 2.56 1.55
N PHE A 113 -17.74 1.94 0.98
CA PHE A 113 -16.77 2.65 0.15
C PHE A 113 -17.40 3.34 -1.06
N LEU A 114 -18.38 2.69 -1.72
CA LEU A 114 -19.00 3.24 -2.92
C LEU A 114 -19.84 4.48 -2.60
N GLU A 115 -20.62 4.44 -1.52
CA GLU A 115 -21.48 5.53 -1.07
C GLU A 115 -20.65 6.67 -0.45
N GLY A 116 -19.59 6.33 0.28
CA GLY A 116 -18.69 7.26 0.93
C GLY A 116 -17.49 7.72 0.09
N SER A 117 -17.45 7.36 -1.20
CA SER A 117 -16.26 7.51 -2.05
C SER A 117 -15.73 8.94 -2.12
N GLY A 118 -16.60 9.95 -2.07
CA GLY A 118 -16.23 11.37 -2.00
C GLY A 118 -15.49 11.74 -0.70
N LYS A 119 -15.95 11.25 0.46
CA LYS A 119 -15.28 11.47 1.75
C LYS A 119 -13.90 10.80 1.78
N VAL A 120 -13.79 9.60 1.20
CA VAL A 120 -12.51 8.91 1.06
C VAL A 120 -11.57 9.70 0.15
N ARG A 121 -12.07 10.28 -0.96
CA ARG A 121 -11.27 11.12 -1.86
C ARG A 121 -10.70 12.34 -1.14
N GLU A 122 -11.51 13.05 -0.36
CA GLU A 122 -11.05 14.22 0.42
C GLU A 122 -10.03 13.81 1.48
N SER A 123 -10.26 12.67 2.15
CA SER A 123 -9.31 12.10 3.10
C SER A 123 -7.95 11.76 2.44
N LEU A 124 -7.98 11.10 1.29
CA LEU A 124 -6.78 10.83 0.48
C LEU A 124 -6.08 12.13 0.06
N LYS A 125 -6.84 13.15 -0.36
CA LYS A 125 -6.28 14.45 -0.73
C LYS A 125 -5.56 15.12 0.41
N ALA A 126 -6.13 15.09 1.60
CA ALA A 126 -5.47 15.62 2.79
C ALA A 126 -4.16 14.87 3.07
N ILE A 127 -4.17 13.53 3.03
CA ILE A 127 -2.99 12.68 3.27
C ILE A 127 -1.91 12.93 2.21
N LEU A 128 -2.28 12.90 0.93
CA LEU A 128 -1.35 13.02 -0.19
C LEU A 128 -0.79 14.43 -0.37
N SER A 129 -1.44 15.44 0.23
CA SER A 129 -0.95 16.81 0.27
C SER A 129 0.23 17.02 1.23
N ILE A 130 0.56 16.03 2.07
CA ILE A 130 1.73 16.09 2.95
C ILE A 130 2.99 16.28 2.10
N ASN A 131 3.71 17.37 2.40
CA ASN A 131 4.89 17.83 1.68
C ASN A 131 6.13 17.94 2.60
N ARG A 132 6.13 17.17 3.70
CA ARG A 132 7.26 17.13 4.64
C ARG A 132 8.42 16.38 4.02
N TRP A 133 9.53 17.08 3.84
CA TRP A 133 10.76 16.52 3.29
C TRP A 133 11.22 15.24 4.01
N SER A 134 11.13 15.20 5.34
CA SER A 134 11.51 14.02 6.14
C SER A 134 10.75 12.76 5.71
N GLU A 135 9.45 12.91 5.43
CA GLU A 135 8.58 11.80 5.02
C GLU A 135 8.93 11.32 3.60
N ILE A 136 9.10 12.27 2.66
CA ILE A 136 9.47 11.97 1.27
C ILE A 136 10.83 11.29 1.21
N ARG A 137 11.82 11.81 1.94
CA ARG A 137 13.17 11.26 1.99
C ARG A 137 13.18 9.84 2.55
N GLU A 138 12.40 9.57 3.60
CA GLU A 138 12.33 8.24 4.19
C GLU A 138 11.76 7.22 3.19
N ILE A 139 10.75 7.60 2.40
CA ILE A 139 10.19 6.77 1.32
C ILE A 139 11.23 6.52 0.21
N ILE A 140 11.94 7.56 -0.24
CA ILE A 140 12.98 7.41 -1.27
C ILE A 140 14.10 6.47 -0.79
N ASN A 141 14.57 6.66 0.45
CA ASN A 141 15.65 5.85 1.03
C ASN A 141 15.25 4.38 1.19
N VAL A 142 13.99 4.11 1.57
CA VAL A 142 13.54 2.73 1.73
C VAL A 142 13.42 2.00 0.40
N LEU A 143 13.07 2.67 -0.70
CA LEU A 143 13.04 2.02 -2.02
C LEU A 143 14.42 1.46 -2.39
N ASN A 144 15.49 2.21 -2.12
CA ASN A 144 16.85 1.74 -2.34
C ASN A 144 17.21 0.55 -1.41
N SER A 145 16.88 0.63 -0.12
CA SER A 145 17.23 -0.42 0.87
C SER A 145 16.31 -1.65 0.87
N SER A 146 15.15 -1.61 0.21
CA SER A 146 14.20 -2.73 0.08
C SER A 146 14.32 -3.47 -1.26
N GLY A 147 15.47 -3.35 -1.94
CA GLY A 147 15.71 -4.04 -3.21
C GLY A 147 14.94 -3.47 -4.40
N ARG A 148 14.32 -2.30 -4.26
CA ARG A 148 13.57 -1.59 -5.33
C ARG A 148 14.36 -0.42 -5.88
N ARG A 149 15.63 -0.72 -6.21
CA ARG A 149 16.55 0.21 -6.84
C ARG A 149 16.03 0.71 -8.19
N ASP A 150 15.27 -0.12 -8.91
CA ASP A 150 14.55 0.26 -10.13
C ASP A 150 13.61 1.46 -9.92
N MET A 151 12.90 1.49 -8.79
CA MET A 151 12.02 2.61 -8.42
C MET A 151 12.81 3.84 -7.97
N TYR A 152 13.89 3.64 -7.21
CA TYR A 152 14.77 4.72 -6.81
C TYR A 152 15.42 5.42 -8.02
N GLU A 153 15.99 4.65 -8.96
CA GLU A 153 16.65 5.17 -10.16
C GLU A 153 15.66 5.95 -11.06
N HIS A 154 14.40 5.50 -11.13
CA HIS A 154 13.36 6.24 -11.82
C HIS A 154 13.04 7.59 -11.18
N LEU A 155 12.96 7.64 -9.84
CA LEU A 155 12.79 8.89 -9.10
C LEU A 155 13.98 9.83 -9.26
N GLU A 156 15.19 9.27 -9.39
CA GLU A 156 16.40 10.04 -9.64
C GLU A 156 16.43 10.63 -11.05
N ALA A 157 16.10 9.82 -12.06
CA ALA A 157 16.04 10.23 -13.46
C ALA A 157 15.02 11.35 -13.72
N THR A 158 13.92 11.37 -12.97
CA THR A 158 12.88 12.40 -13.06
C THR A 158 13.18 13.66 -12.24
N GLY A 159 14.31 13.69 -11.54
CA GLY A 159 14.74 14.85 -10.75
C GLY A 159 14.01 15.03 -9.41
N ILE A 160 13.05 14.15 -9.07
CA ILE A 160 12.33 14.21 -7.79
C ILE A 160 13.28 14.09 -6.60
N THR A 161 14.30 13.23 -6.68
CA THR A 161 15.28 13.09 -5.59
C THR A 161 16.04 14.39 -5.34
N ARG A 162 16.37 15.14 -6.40
CA ARG A 162 17.04 16.43 -6.30
C ARG A 162 16.12 17.50 -5.72
N LEU A 163 14.87 17.58 -6.21
CA LEU A 163 13.86 18.52 -5.70
C LEU A 163 13.56 18.27 -4.21
N ALA A 164 13.40 17.00 -3.83
CA ALA A 164 13.27 16.63 -2.43
C ALA A 164 14.49 17.10 -1.62
N ASN A 165 15.72 16.84 -2.08
CA ASN A 165 16.93 17.22 -1.36
C ASN A 165 17.14 18.73 -1.19
N ILE A 166 16.58 19.57 -2.07
CA ILE A 166 16.70 21.03 -2.01
C ILE A 166 15.66 21.64 -1.03
N GLY A 167 14.81 20.81 -0.40
CA GLY A 167 13.72 21.29 0.46
C GLY A 167 12.55 21.88 -0.32
N SER A 168 12.45 21.55 -1.62
CA SER A 168 11.28 21.91 -2.44
C SER A 168 10.05 21.19 -1.91
N SER A 169 8.86 21.78 -2.06
CA SER A 169 7.59 21.25 -1.58
C SER A 169 7.08 20.06 -2.40
N VAL A 170 7.89 19.01 -2.55
CA VAL A 170 7.45 17.75 -3.16
C VAL A 170 6.42 17.12 -2.22
N SER A 171 5.22 16.92 -2.73
CA SER A 171 4.15 16.24 -2.00
C SER A 171 4.18 14.73 -2.24
N LEU A 172 3.55 13.96 -1.35
CA LEU A 172 3.32 12.52 -1.58
C LEU A 172 2.56 12.27 -2.89
N SER A 173 1.61 13.13 -3.22
CA SER A 173 0.89 13.09 -4.50
C SER A 173 1.84 13.13 -5.70
N GLU A 174 2.80 14.06 -5.69
CA GLU A 174 3.76 14.21 -6.78
C GLU A 174 4.72 13.03 -6.88
N LEU A 175 5.21 12.54 -5.74
CA LEU A 175 6.04 11.34 -5.65
C LEU A 175 5.34 10.12 -6.28
N PHE A 176 4.09 9.84 -5.87
CA PHE A 176 3.36 8.68 -6.37
C PHE A 176 2.89 8.85 -7.82
N ARG A 177 2.63 10.08 -8.27
CA ARG A 177 2.35 10.35 -9.69
C ARG A 177 3.55 10.05 -10.58
N VAL A 178 4.77 10.34 -10.14
CA VAL A 178 5.96 9.95 -10.91
C VAL A 178 6.15 8.43 -10.91
N LEU A 179 5.90 7.75 -9.79
CA LEU A 179 5.97 6.29 -9.75
C LEU A 179 4.87 5.63 -10.61
N SER A 180 3.67 6.23 -10.70
CA SER A 180 2.56 5.67 -11.48
C SER A 180 2.84 5.61 -12.97
N SER A 181 3.74 6.45 -13.49
CA SER A 181 4.18 6.41 -14.89
C SER A 181 4.77 5.06 -15.33
N ARG A 182 5.31 4.26 -14.38
CA ARG A 182 5.90 2.95 -14.66
C ARG A 182 5.27 1.81 -13.86
N TRP A 183 4.74 2.10 -12.67
CA TRP A 183 4.14 1.10 -11.77
C TRP A 183 2.68 1.43 -11.53
N ILE A 184 1.80 0.75 -12.28
CA ILE A 184 0.35 1.03 -12.33
C ILE A 184 -0.32 1.01 -10.95
N GLY A 185 0.20 0.27 -9.98
CA GLY A 185 -0.38 0.24 -8.63
C GLY A 185 -0.44 1.63 -7.97
N PHE A 186 0.49 2.54 -8.29
CA PHE A 186 0.45 3.91 -7.77
C PHE A 186 -0.59 4.81 -8.44
N SER A 187 -1.12 4.46 -9.62
CA SER A 187 -2.20 5.24 -10.24
C SER A 187 -3.50 5.19 -9.43
N THR A 188 -3.64 4.18 -8.56
CA THR A 188 -4.74 4.09 -7.59
C THR A 188 -4.74 5.26 -6.59
N LEU A 189 -3.60 5.91 -6.38
CA LEU A 189 -3.45 7.07 -5.51
C LEU A 189 -3.64 8.40 -6.27
N ASP A 190 -3.94 8.35 -7.57
CA ASP A 190 -4.23 9.55 -8.35
C ASP A 190 -5.63 10.09 -8.04
N ILE A 191 -5.65 11.27 -7.44
CA ILE A 191 -6.87 11.96 -7.02
C ILE A 191 -7.56 12.65 -8.20
N VAL A 192 -6.84 12.97 -9.26
CA VAL A 192 -7.39 13.68 -10.43
C VAL A 192 -8.36 12.75 -11.16
N GLU A 193 -7.91 11.54 -11.49
CA GLU A 193 -8.72 10.55 -12.21
C GLU A 193 -9.57 9.68 -11.28
N TYR A 194 -9.23 9.55 -9.98
CA TYR A 194 -9.94 8.83 -8.91
C TYR A 194 -10.86 7.69 -9.36
N ASN A 195 -10.30 6.73 -10.11
CA ASN A 195 -11.06 5.65 -10.75
C ASN A 195 -11.38 4.46 -9.83
N ILE A 196 -10.89 4.47 -8.59
CA ILE A 196 -11.03 3.33 -7.66
C ILE A 196 -12.48 2.93 -7.37
N PRO A 197 -13.45 3.85 -7.18
CA PRO A 197 -14.85 3.48 -7.04
C PRO A 197 -15.39 2.69 -8.24
N VAL A 198 -14.93 3.01 -9.46
CA VAL A 198 -15.31 2.29 -10.68
C VAL A 198 -14.75 0.87 -10.65
N TYR A 199 -13.48 0.71 -10.27
CA TYR A 199 -12.85 -0.61 -10.18
C TYR A 199 -13.49 -1.48 -9.09
N VAL A 200 -13.76 -0.91 -7.91
CA VAL A 200 -14.44 -1.62 -6.81
C VAL A 200 -15.85 -2.04 -7.23
N LYS A 201 -16.60 -1.17 -7.91
CA LYS A 201 -17.93 -1.52 -8.44
C LYS A 201 -17.87 -2.68 -9.42
N LYS A 202 -16.98 -2.62 -10.42
CA LYS A 202 -16.78 -3.71 -11.39
C LYS A 202 -16.42 -5.03 -10.72
N LEU A 203 -15.59 -4.98 -9.69
CA LEU A 203 -15.18 -6.17 -8.93
C LEU A 203 -16.37 -6.76 -8.14
N ILE A 204 -17.20 -5.94 -7.50
CA ILE A 204 -18.44 -6.38 -6.83
C ILE A 204 -19.41 -7.00 -7.84
N ASP A 205 -19.61 -6.37 -8.99
CA ASP A 205 -20.51 -6.86 -10.04
C ASP A 205 -20.02 -8.19 -10.64
N TYR A 206 -18.71 -8.35 -10.81
CA TYR A 206 -18.09 -9.63 -11.16
C TYR A 206 -18.42 -10.71 -10.12
N TYR A 207 -18.20 -10.45 -8.84
CA TYR A 207 -18.50 -11.43 -7.78
C TYR A 207 -19.99 -11.79 -7.69
N ARG A 208 -20.90 -10.88 -8.03
CA ARG A 208 -22.35 -11.17 -8.09
C ARG A 208 -22.72 -12.08 -9.25
N THR A 209 -21.96 -12.06 -10.34
CA THR A 209 -22.22 -12.87 -11.54
C THR A 209 -21.83 -14.34 -11.33
N TYR A 210 -20.87 -14.61 -10.44
CA TYR A 210 -20.36 -15.96 -10.17
C TYR A 210 -20.74 -16.49 -8.78
N LYS A 211 -21.75 -15.89 -8.14
CA LYS A 211 -22.48 -16.45 -7.00
C LYS A 211 -23.74 -17.16 -7.50
#